data_AF-E9UR58-F1
#
_entry.id   AF-E9UR58-F1
#
_cell.length_a   1.000
_cell.length_b   1.000
_cell.length_c   1.000
_cell.angle_alpha   90.00
_cell.angle_beta   90.00
_cell.angle_gamma   90.00
#
_symmetry.space_group_name_H-M   'P 1'
#
loop_
_entity.id
_entity.type
_entity.pdbx_description
1 polymer ?
#
loop_
_entity_poly.entity_id
_entity_poly.type
_entity_poly.pdbx_seq_one_letter_code
_entity_poly.pdbx_strand_id
1 'polypeptide(L)'
;MRQLLDGPARVLAVLLAGGILGALIGGVGGRVVMYLLIRLSPAADGVTSDDGFEMGRFTLSGSLNLVGVGMALGLVGAVLYLLVRWLLFGPWWFRVLSVTLASGVGVGNIIVHTDGVDFSLLQPALVSVLAFVAVPAAYGAALTVVAERRILAAWPVPPPTGAVGSATLWVLRAVALAVGVLSLVDLVGKTAVVA
;
A
#
# COMPACT_ATOMS: atom_id res chain seq x y z
N MET A 1 -19.46 22.89 -19.43
CA MET A 1 -20.05 22.44 -18.15
C MET A 1 -19.82 20.95 -17.85
N ARG A 2 -20.02 20.01 -18.80
CA ARG A 2 -19.71 18.56 -18.59
C ARG A 2 -18.24 18.28 -18.22
N GLN A 3 -17.28 18.82 -18.97
CA GLN A 3 -15.85 18.61 -18.69
C GLN A 3 -15.36 19.10 -17.31
N LEU A 4 -16.01 20.12 -16.74
CA LEU A 4 -15.63 20.65 -15.41
C LEU A 4 -16.13 19.74 -14.28
N LEU A 5 -17.24 19.03 -14.49
CA LEU A 5 -17.82 18.07 -13.54
C LEU A 5 -17.13 16.70 -13.60
N ASP A 6 -16.52 16.35 -14.73
CA ASP A 6 -15.80 15.08 -14.91
C ASP A 6 -14.53 14.99 -14.04
N GLY A 7 -13.87 16.12 -13.78
CA GLY A 7 -12.67 16.18 -12.95
C GLY A 7 -12.91 15.72 -11.50
N PRO A 8 -13.76 16.42 -10.71
CA PRO A 8 -14.05 16.04 -9.34
C PRO A 8 -14.73 14.66 -9.24
N ALA A 9 -15.58 14.29 -10.19
CA ALA A 9 -16.19 12.97 -10.22
C ALA A 9 -15.15 11.83 -10.36
N ARG A 10 -14.12 12.02 -11.18
CA ARG A 10 -13.02 11.05 -11.32
C ARG A 10 -12.14 10.99 -10.09
N VAL A 11 -11.84 12.14 -9.48
CA VAL A 11 -11.11 12.17 -8.19
C VAL A 11 -11.89 11.38 -7.15
N LEU A 12 -13.19 11.64 -7.00
CA LEU A 12 -14.05 10.90 -6.10
C LEU A 12 -14.09 9.40 -6.44
N ALA A 13 -14.17 9.03 -7.71
CA ALA A 13 -14.13 7.63 -8.13
C ALA A 13 -12.81 6.93 -7.77
N VAL A 14 -11.66 7.61 -7.88
CA VAL A 14 -10.36 7.08 -7.43
C VAL A 14 -10.33 6.93 -5.91
N LEU A 15 -10.86 7.90 -5.17
CA LEU A 15 -10.97 7.79 -3.71
C LEU A 15 -11.85 6.62 -3.28
N LEU A 16 -13.03 6.47 -3.89
CA LEU A 16 -13.93 5.34 -3.63
C LEU A 16 -13.27 4.00 -3.99
N ALA A 17 -12.60 3.92 -5.15
CA ALA A 17 -11.84 2.73 -5.53
C ALA A 17 -10.73 2.42 -4.51
N GLY A 18 -10.00 3.44 -4.04
CA GLY A 18 -9.00 3.31 -2.98
C GLY A 18 -9.58 2.80 -1.67
N GLY A 19 -10.69 3.38 -1.21
CA GLY A 19 -11.36 2.93 0.01
C GLY A 19 -11.85 1.48 -0.09
N ILE A 20 -12.50 1.12 -1.21
CA ILE A 20 -12.97 -0.25 -1.45
C ILE A 20 -11.78 -1.23 -1.53
N LEU A 21 -10.73 -0.89 -2.28
CA LEU A 21 -9.54 -1.74 -2.38
C LEU A 21 -8.81 -1.86 -1.05
N GLY A 22 -8.77 -0.80 -0.24
CA GLY A 22 -8.18 -0.83 1.09
C GLY A 22 -8.98 -1.72 2.05
N ALA A 23 -10.32 -1.62 2.02
CA ALA A 23 -11.20 -2.51 2.77
C ALA A 23 -11.00 -3.99 2.38
N LEU A 24 -10.90 -4.27 1.09
CA LEU A 24 -10.74 -5.63 0.57
C LEU A 24 -9.33 -6.20 0.78
N ILE A 25 -8.29 -5.46 0.41
CA ILE A 25 -6.91 -5.96 0.42
C ILE A 25 -6.30 -5.79 1.81
N GLY A 26 -6.43 -4.61 2.42
CA GLY A 26 -5.93 -4.35 3.77
C GLY A 26 -6.77 -5.03 4.85
N GLY A 27 -8.09 -4.83 4.81
CA GLY A 27 -8.99 -5.42 5.82
C GLY A 27 -9.19 -6.92 5.65
N VAL A 28 -9.87 -7.34 4.58
CA VAL A 28 -10.16 -8.78 4.37
C VAL A 28 -8.88 -9.57 4.08
N GLY A 29 -8.02 -9.05 3.19
CA GLY A 29 -6.75 -9.69 2.85
C GLY A 29 -5.78 -9.76 4.04
N GLY A 30 -5.66 -8.69 4.83
CA GLY A 30 -4.87 -8.71 6.07
C GLY A 30 -5.34 -9.79 7.04
N ARG A 31 -6.66 -9.94 7.22
CA ARG A 31 -7.22 -11.01 8.07
C ARG A 31 -6.86 -12.41 7.57
N VAL A 32 -6.93 -12.63 6.26
CA VAL A 32 -6.55 -13.91 5.63
C VAL A 32 -5.06 -14.18 5.81
N VAL A 33 -4.22 -13.18 5.59
CA VAL A 33 -2.76 -13.27 5.78
C VAL A 33 -2.44 -13.65 7.22
N MET A 34 -3.04 -12.97 8.20
CA MET A 34 -2.84 -13.28 9.63
C MET A 34 -3.26 -14.70 9.97
N TYR A 35 -4.42 -15.13 9.46
CA TYR A 35 -4.87 -16.49 9.65
C TYR A 35 -3.88 -17.53 9.09
N LEU A 36 -3.29 -17.27 7.92
CA LEU A 36 -2.28 -18.14 7.33
C LEU A 36 -0.97 -18.14 8.12
N LEU A 37 -0.51 -16.98 8.61
CA LEU A 37 0.71 -16.87 9.41
C LEU A 37 0.61 -17.64 10.73
N ILE A 38 -0.56 -17.65 11.37
CA ILE A 38 -0.77 -18.40 12.62
C ILE A 38 -0.72 -19.91 12.41
N ARG A 39 -1.13 -20.40 11.23
CA ARG A 39 -0.96 -21.83 10.89
C ARG A 39 0.51 -22.25 10.84
N LEU A 40 1.42 -21.30 10.62
CA LEU A 40 2.87 -21.52 10.65
C LEU A 40 3.47 -21.31 12.04
N SER A 41 2.80 -20.53 12.90
CA SER A 41 3.22 -20.23 14.28
C SER A 41 2.09 -20.44 15.28
N PRO A 42 1.86 -21.69 15.75
CA PRO A 42 0.83 -22.00 16.73
C PRO A 42 1.01 -21.28 18.07
N ALA A 43 2.23 -20.84 18.39
CA ALA A 43 2.56 -20.10 19.61
C ALA A 43 1.91 -18.71 19.68
N ALA A 44 1.48 -18.15 18.55
CA ALA A 44 0.82 -16.85 18.47
C ALA A 44 -0.73 -16.94 18.52
N ASP A 45 -1.30 -18.15 18.60
CA ASP A 45 -2.74 -18.35 18.60
C ASP A 45 -3.39 -17.78 19.89
N GLY A 46 -4.42 -16.96 19.72
CA GLY A 46 -5.15 -16.32 20.82
C GLY A 46 -4.48 -15.09 21.44
N VAL A 47 -3.35 -14.62 20.90
CA VAL A 47 -2.69 -13.37 21.33
C VAL A 47 -3.35 -12.16 20.65
N THR A 48 -3.50 -11.05 21.35
CA THR A 48 -3.97 -9.79 20.76
C THR A 48 -2.86 -9.19 19.90
N SER A 49 -3.14 -8.99 18.61
CA SER A 49 -2.27 -8.30 17.66
C SER A 49 -2.19 -6.80 17.95
N ASP A 50 -1.11 -6.17 17.49
CA ASP A 50 -0.92 -4.71 17.52
C ASP A 50 -2.07 -3.94 16.82
N ASP A 51 -2.82 -4.61 15.93
CA ASP A 51 -4.01 -4.08 15.25
C ASP A 51 -5.32 -4.22 16.06
N GLY A 52 -5.24 -4.69 17.31
CA GLY A 52 -6.36 -4.72 18.26
C GLY A 52 -7.36 -5.88 18.05
N PHE A 53 -6.92 -6.99 17.46
CA PHE A 53 -7.73 -8.21 17.31
C PHE A 53 -7.01 -9.44 17.86
N GLU A 54 -7.77 -10.46 18.27
CA GLU A 54 -7.19 -11.77 18.59
C GLU A 54 -6.71 -12.47 17.32
N MET A 55 -5.44 -12.85 17.31
CA MET A 55 -4.84 -13.70 16.30
C MET A 55 -5.55 -15.05 16.26
N GLY A 56 -5.96 -15.50 15.07
CA GLY A 56 -6.42 -16.87 14.82
C GLY A 56 -7.94 -17.03 14.90
N ARG A 57 -8.64 -16.02 15.43
CA ARG A 57 -10.08 -16.04 15.65
C ARG A 57 -10.79 -14.98 14.84
N PHE A 58 -11.76 -15.38 14.01
CA PHE A 58 -12.61 -14.43 13.30
C PHE A 58 -13.66 -13.84 14.24
N THR A 59 -13.31 -12.77 14.94
CA THR A 59 -14.29 -11.97 15.68
C THR A 59 -14.93 -10.94 14.76
N LEU A 60 -16.23 -10.71 14.93
CA LEU A 60 -16.99 -9.77 14.10
C LEU A 60 -16.51 -8.32 14.34
N SER A 61 -16.23 -7.97 15.60
CA SER A 61 -15.67 -6.67 15.98
C SER A 61 -14.29 -6.42 15.36
N GLY A 62 -13.35 -7.37 15.47
CA GLY A 62 -12.01 -7.24 14.91
C GLY A 62 -12.02 -7.17 13.38
N SER A 63 -12.92 -7.92 12.73
CA SER A 63 -13.03 -7.90 11.26
C SER A 63 -13.60 -6.58 10.74
N LEU A 64 -14.63 -6.02 11.40
CA LEU A 64 -15.19 -4.72 11.05
C LEU A 64 -14.19 -3.58 11.30
N ASN A 65 -13.42 -3.67 12.40
CA ASN A 65 -12.34 -2.72 12.66
C ASN A 65 -11.30 -2.74 11.54
N LEU A 66 -10.80 -3.92 11.16
CA LEU A 66 -9.81 -4.05 10.08
C LEU A 66 -10.32 -3.54 8.74
N VAL A 67 -11.58 -3.81 8.41
CA VAL A 67 -12.21 -3.30 7.19
C VAL A 67 -12.30 -1.77 7.24
N GLY A 68 -12.66 -1.19 8.38
CA GLY A 68 -12.72 0.26 8.57
C GLY A 68 -11.35 0.93 8.48
N VAL A 69 -10.34 0.40 9.18
CA VAL A 69 -8.95 0.88 9.13
C VAL A 69 -8.39 0.71 7.72
N GLY A 70 -8.58 -0.45 7.09
CA GLY A 70 -8.17 -0.72 5.71
C GLY A 70 -8.82 0.26 4.72
N MET A 71 -10.10 0.58 4.90
CA MET A 71 -10.79 1.59 4.09
C MET A 71 -10.18 2.98 4.28
N ALA A 72 -9.93 3.41 5.53
CA ALA A 72 -9.34 4.70 5.83
C ALA A 72 -7.92 4.83 5.24
N LEU A 73 -7.08 3.82 5.45
CA LEU A 73 -5.74 3.75 4.84
C LEU A 73 -5.83 3.71 3.30
N GLY A 74 -6.82 3.00 2.75
CA GLY A 74 -7.09 2.97 1.32
C GLY A 74 -7.53 4.32 0.74
N LEU A 75 -8.23 5.15 1.51
CA LEU A 75 -8.54 6.53 1.11
C LEU A 75 -7.29 7.41 1.11
N VAL A 76 -6.47 7.32 2.16
CA VAL A 76 -5.19 8.03 2.25
C VAL A 76 -4.27 7.62 1.11
N GLY A 77 -4.16 6.32 0.83
CA GLY A 77 -3.39 5.77 -0.28
C GLY A 77 -3.85 6.29 -1.64
N ALA A 78 -5.16 6.45 -1.86
CA ALA A 78 -5.69 7.04 -3.09
C ALA A 78 -5.43 8.55 -3.22
N VAL A 79 -5.45 9.31 -2.12
CA VAL A 79 -5.02 10.71 -2.12
C VAL A 79 -3.55 10.80 -2.51
N LEU A 80 -2.68 10.02 -1.84
CA LEU A 80 -1.26 9.97 -2.16
C LEU A 80 -1.00 9.57 -3.61
N TYR A 81 -1.73 8.56 -4.10
CA TYR A 81 -1.67 8.13 -5.49
C TYR A 81 -1.95 9.28 -6.45
N LEU A 82 -3.03 10.05 -6.23
CA LEU A 82 -3.39 11.19 -7.08
C LEU A 82 -2.32 12.29 -7.06
N LEU A 83 -1.71 12.54 -5.90
CA LEU A 83 -0.63 13.52 -5.75
C LEU A 83 0.63 13.10 -6.52
N VAL A 84 1.05 11.84 -6.39
CA VAL A 84 2.26 11.34 -7.05
C VAL A 84 2.04 10.90 -8.49
N ARG A 85 0.78 10.80 -8.95
CA ARG A 85 0.41 10.35 -10.31
C ARG A 85 1.19 11.12 -11.37
N TRP A 86 1.48 12.39 -11.12
CA TRP A 86 2.15 13.30 -12.03
C TRP A 86 3.63 12.93 -12.26
N LEU A 87 4.24 12.24 -11.29
CA LEU A 87 5.57 11.65 -11.42
C LEU A 87 5.54 10.31 -12.17
N LEU A 88 4.37 9.72 -12.43
CA LEU A 88 4.23 8.44 -13.12
C LEU A 88 4.17 8.65 -14.64
N PHE A 89 5.24 9.13 -15.26
CA PHE A 89 5.34 9.23 -16.73
C PHE A 89 6.24 8.15 -17.33
N GLY A 90 5.88 7.61 -18.50
CA GLY A 90 6.61 6.52 -19.17
C GLY A 90 5.75 5.25 -19.37
N PRO A 91 6.39 4.10 -19.66
CA PRO A 91 5.70 2.86 -19.98
C PRO A 91 4.76 2.39 -18.86
N TRP A 92 3.62 1.80 -19.24
CA TRP A 92 2.61 1.26 -18.33
C TRP A 92 3.19 0.38 -17.20
N TRP A 93 4.03 -0.59 -17.58
CA TRP A 93 4.61 -1.55 -16.64
C TRP A 93 5.46 -0.87 -15.57
N PHE A 94 6.16 0.21 -15.95
CA PHE A 94 7.03 0.96 -15.04
C PHE A 94 6.20 1.70 -13.98
N ARG A 95 5.08 2.31 -14.39
CA ARG A 95 4.18 3.03 -13.48
C ARG A 95 3.62 2.08 -12.41
N VAL A 96 3.15 0.90 -12.82
CA VAL A 96 2.66 -0.13 -11.88
C VAL A 96 3.77 -0.55 -10.94
N LEU A 97 4.94 -0.92 -11.48
CA LEU A 97 6.07 -1.37 -10.67
C LEU A 97 6.51 -0.32 -9.64
N SER A 98 6.61 0.95 -10.03
CA SER A 98 6.99 2.04 -9.12
C SER A 98 6.01 2.18 -7.96
N VAL A 99 4.70 2.17 -8.23
CA VAL A 99 3.68 2.30 -7.17
C VAL A 99 3.65 1.06 -6.29
N THR A 100 3.75 -0.14 -6.87
CA THR A 100 3.82 -1.40 -6.14
C THR A 100 5.01 -1.44 -5.20
N LEU A 101 6.21 -1.07 -5.67
CA LEU A 101 7.42 -1.04 -4.85
C LEU A 101 7.35 0.05 -3.78
N ALA A 102 6.90 1.26 -4.14
CA ALA A 102 6.79 2.37 -3.18
C ALA A 102 5.78 2.07 -2.06
N SER A 103 4.62 1.51 -2.40
CA SER A 103 3.64 1.08 -1.39
C SER A 103 4.14 -0.11 -0.58
N GLY A 104 4.64 -1.16 -1.23
CA GLY A 104 5.16 -2.34 -0.56
C GLY A 104 6.30 -2.03 0.40
N VAL A 105 7.39 -1.46 -0.10
CA VAL A 105 8.59 -1.16 0.68
C VAL A 105 8.37 0.01 1.62
N GLY A 106 7.77 1.10 1.15
CA GLY A 106 7.57 2.29 1.97
C GLY A 106 6.61 2.05 3.13
N VAL A 107 5.43 1.50 2.86
CA VAL A 107 4.45 1.18 3.91
C VAL A 107 4.91 -0.03 4.72
N GLY A 108 5.47 -1.05 4.08
CA GLY A 108 6.04 -2.21 4.78
C GLY A 108 7.12 -1.79 5.79
N ASN A 109 8.01 -0.87 5.43
CA ASN A 109 9.03 -0.36 6.35
C ASN A 109 8.46 0.42 7.54
N ILE A 110 7.30 1.07 7.36
CA ILE A 110 6.57 1.77 8.43
C ILE A 110 5.83 0.78 9.33
N ILE A 111 5.30 -0.33 8.79
CA ILE A 111 4.52 -1.30 9.56
C ILE A 111 5.42 -2.30 10.29
N VAL A 112 6.51 -2.75 9.64
CA VAL A 112 7.44 -3.71 10.20
C VAL A 112 8.26 -3.06 11.30
N HIS A 113 7.88 -3.34 12.54
CA HIS A 113 8.64 -3.00 13.74
C HIS A 113 9.17 -4.29 14.36
N THR A 114 10.49 -4.37 14.55
CA THR A 114 11.15 -5.54 15.14
C THR A 114 10.71 -5.82 16.58
N ASP A 115 10.14 -4.82 17.24
CA ASP A 115 9.77 -4.87 18.65
C ASP A 115 8.27 -5.17 18.85
N GLY A 116 7.51 -5.33 17.75
CA GLY A 116 6.08 -5.62 17.78
C GLY A 116 5.78 -7.06 18.20
N VAL A 117 4.65 -7.27 18.88
CA VAL A 117 4.20 -8.61 19.32
C VAL A 117 4.01 -9.50 18.09
N ASP A 118 3.54 -8.91 16.99
CA ASP A 118 3.26 -9.58 15.72
C ASP A 118 4.55 -10.09 15.02
N PHE A 119 5.71 -9.49 15.29
CA PHE A 119 6.98 -9.91 14.66
C PHE A 119 7.85 -10.78 15.56
N SER A 120 7.73 -10.64 16.89
CA SER A 120 8.46 -11.48 17.84
C SER A 120 7.89 -12.91 17.94
N LEU A 121 6.59 -13.07 17.70
CA LEU A 121 5.91 -14.37 17.85
C LEU A 121 5.65 -15.12 16.53
N LEU A 122 5.55 -14.42 15.39
CA LEU A 122 5.28 -15.05 14.09
C LEU A 122 6.57 -15.51 13.40
N GLN A 123 6.92 -16.78 13.58
CA GLN A 123 7.96 -17.47 12.83
C GLN A 123 7.39 -18.22 11.60
N PRO A 124 8.14 -18.30 10.48
CA PRO A 124 9.43 -17.65 10.23
C PRO A 124 9.26 -16.15 9.94
N ALA A 125 10.11 -15.31 10.56
CA ALA A 125 10.01 -13.85 10.48
C ALA A 125 10.03 -13.31 9.03
N LEU A 126 10.81 -13.95 8.15
CA LEU A 126 10.86 -13.59 6.73
C LEU A 126 9.48 -13.72 6.06
N VAL A 127 8.71 -14.76 6.37
CA VAL A 127 7.38 -14.98 5.79
C VAL A 127 6.42 -13.90 6.25
N SER A 128 6.46 -13.55 7.54
CA SER A 128 5.69 -12.45 8.12
C SER A 128 6.00 -11.13 7.42
N VAL A 129 7.29 -10.75 7.35
CA VAL A 129 7.71 -9.51 6.68
C VAL A 129 7.28 -9.47 5.22
N LEU A 130 7.49 -10.56 4.47
CA LEU A 130 7.05 -10.64 3.07
C LEU A 130 5.53 -10.48 2.95
N ALA A 131 4.76 -11.04 3.87
CA ALA A 131 3.30 -10.91 3.86
C ALA A 131 2.84 -9.47 4.17
N PHE A 132 3.45 -8.81 5.16
CA PHE A 132 3.17 -7.41 5.50
C PHE A 132 3.63 -6.42 4.42
N VAL A 133 4.63 -6.77 3.61
CA VAL A 133 5.03 -6.01 2.42
C VAL A 133 4.10 -6.30 1.23
N ALA A 134 3.65 -7.55 1.08
CA ALA A 134 2.80 -7.97 -0.03
C ALA A 134 1.42 -7.31 -0.02
N VAL A 135 0.81 -7.11 1.16
CA VAL A 135 -0.52 -6.47 1.28
C VAL A 135 -0.53 -5.03 0.71
N PRO A 136 0.32 -4.09 1.17
CA PRO A 136 0.37 -2.74 0.60
C PRO A 136 0.85 -2.74 -0.84
N ALA A 137 1.77 -3.63 -1.24
CA ALA A 137 2.20 -3.78 -2.63
C ALA A 137 1.03 -4.18 -3.56
N ALA A 138 0.22 -5.15 -3.14
CA ALA A 138 -0.97 -5.61 -3.85
C ALA A 138 -2.01 -4.50 -3.96
N TYR A 139 -2.22 -3.73 -2.89
CA TYR A 139 -3.07 -2.55 -2.90
C TYR A 139 -2.58 -1.50 -3.91
N GLY A 140 -1.29 -1.14 -3.89
CA GLY A 140 -0.71 -0.17 -4.81
C GLY A 140 -0.82 -0.62 -6.28
N ALA A 141 -0.57 -1.91 -6.54
CA ALA A 141 -0.75 -2.51 -7.87
C ALA A 141 -2.22 -2.41 -8.32
N ALA A 142 -3.16 -2.88 -7.50
CA ALA A 142 -4.58 -2.92 -7.81
C ALA A 142 -5.15 -1.52 -8.04
N LEU A 143 -4.81 -0.56 -7.17
CA LEU A 143 -5.23 0.82 -7.31
C LEU A 143 -4.70 1.42 -8.62
N THR A 144 -3.41 1.23 -8.93
CA THR A 144 -2.83 1.74 -10.18
C THR A 144 -3.53 1.15 -11.42
N VAL A 145 -3.79 -0.16 -11.41
CA VAL A 145 -4.53 -0.86 -12.47
C VAL A 145 -5.93 -0.28 -12.65
N VAL A 146 -6.69 -0.17 -11.57
CA VAL A 146 -8.08 0.31 -11.60
C VAL A 146 -8.14 1.79 -11.97
N ALA A 147 -7.34 2.62 -11.32
CA ALA A 147 -7.31 4.06 -11.54
C ALA A 147 -6.92 4.38 -12.98
N GLU A 148 -5.81 3.86 -13.50
CA GLU A 148 -5.35 4.22 -14.85
C GLU A 148 -6.18 3.58 -15.96
N ARG A 149 -6.59 2.30 -15.82
CA ARG A 149 -7.30 1.61 -16.91
C ARG A 149 -8.79 1.91 -16.95
N ARG A 150 -9.43 2.19 -15.81
CA ARG A 150 -10.89 2.30 -15.73
C ARG A 150 -11.36 3.73 -15.46
N ILE A 151 -10.66 4.48 -14.61
CA ILE A 151 -11.17 5.77 -14.12
C ILE A 151 -10.51 6.95 -14.84
N LEU A 152 -9.20 6.87 -15.08
CA LEU A 152 -8.36 7.96 -15.56
C LEU A 152 -7.82 7.73 -16.97
N ALA A 153 -8.32 6.73 -17.70
CA ALA A 153 -7.84 6.37 -19.04
C ALA A 153 -7.86 7.53 -20.05
N ALA A 154 -8.85 8.42 -19.91
CA ALA A 154 -8.99 9.61 -20.75
C ALA A 154 -8.30 10.88 -20.18
N TRP A 155 -7.64 10.77 -19.02
CA TRP A 155 -6.98 11.88 -18.34
C TRP A 155 -5.46 11.76 -18.47
N PRO A 156 -4.85 12.43 -19.48
CA PRO A 156 -3.42 12.30 -19.76
C PRO A 156 -2.56 12.85 -18.63
N VAL A 157 -1.42 12.19 -18.40
CA VAL A 157 -0.39 12.55 -17.41
C VAL A 157 0.98 12.20 -17.99
N PRO A 158 2.00 13.08 -17.86
CA PRO A 158 1.97 14.39 -17.19
C PRO A 158 1.31 15.46 -18.07
N PRO A 159 0.78 16.56 -17.49
CA PRO A 159 0.33 17.69 -18.29
C PRO A 159 1.49 18.25 -19.14
N PRO A 160 1.22 18.90 -20.29
CA PRO A 160 2.26 19.55 -21.08
C PRO A 160 2.98 20.57 -20.19
N THR A 161 4.26 20.31 -19.92
CA THR A 161 5.10 21.19 -19.09
C THR A 161 6.26 21.69 -19.95
N GLY A 162 6.68 22.94 -19.73
CA GLY A 162 7.91 23.46 -20.33
C GLY A 162 9.16 22.75 -19.78
N ALA A 163 10.34 23.10 -20.29
CA ALA A 163 11.61 22.49 -19.87
C ALA A 163 11.83 22.50 -18.35
N VAL A 164 11.47 23.61 -17.68
CA VAL A 164 11.55 23.73 -16.22
C VAL A 164 10.65 22.70 -15.52
N GLY A 165 9.41 22.52 -15.96
CA GLY A 165 8.50 21.56 -15.36
C GLY A 165 8.95 20.11 -15.57
N SER A 166 9.51 19.80 -16.75
CA SER A 166 10.12 18.50 -17.00
C SER A 166 11.32 18.24 -16.09
N ALA A 167 12.21 19.23 -15.93
CA ALA A 167 13.35 19.12 -15.00
C ALA A 167 12.88 18.90 -13.55
N THR A 168 11.87 19.65 -13.09
CA THR A 168 11.28 19.47 -11.76
C THR A 168 10.74 18.05 -11.56
N LEU A 169 10.02 17.50 -12.52
CA LEU A 169 9.48 16.14 -12.44
C LEU A 169 10.60 15.07 -12.36
N TRP A 170 11.71 15.27 -13.06
CA TRP A 170 12.88 14.39 -12.97
C TRP A 170 13.58 14.48 -11.62
N VAL A 171 13.75 15.69 -11.07
CA VAL A 171 14.31 15.88 -9.72
C VAL A 171 13.43 15.20 -8.68
N LEU A 172 12.11 15.41 -8.73
CA LEU A 172 11.17 14.78 -7.80
C LEU A 172 11.21 13.25 -7.90
N ARG A 173 11.39 12.69 -9.10
CA ARG A 173 11.60 11.26 -9.29
C ARG A 173 12.90 10.76 -8.67
N ALA A 174 14.00 11.47 -8.85
CA ALA A 174 15.28 11.10 -8.26
C ALA A 174 15.20 11.11 -6.73
N VAL A 175 14.53 12.10 -6.15
CA VAL A 175 14.25 12.16 -4.70
C VAL A 175 13.38 10.98 -4.26
N ALA A 176 12.29 10.69 -4.96
CA ALA A 176 11.42 9.55 -4.63
C ALA A 176 12.16 8.20 -4.70
N LEU A 177 13.04 8.04 -5.69
CA LEU A 177 13.90 6.86 -5.81
C LEU A 177 14.87 6.76 -4.63
N ALA A 178 15.54 7.86 -4.27
CA ALA A 178 16.46 7.89 -3.14
C ALA A 178 15.75 7.51 -1.83
N VAL A 179 14.55 8.07 -1.58
CA VAL A 179 13.72 7.71 -0.42
C VAL A 179 13.35 6.22 -0.46
N GLY A 180 12.93 5.69 -1.60
CA GLY A 180 12.59 4.28 -1.76
C GLY A 180 13.77 3.34 -1.50
N VAL A 181 14.98 3.71 -1.96
CA VAL A 181 16.21 2.95 -1.68
C VAL A 181 16.54 2.98 -0.19
N LEU A 182 16.46 4.15 0.47
CA LEU A 182 16.70 4.25 1.90
C LEU A 182 15.70 3.42 2.71
N SER A 183 14.41 3.46 2.34
CA SER A 183 13.38 2.61 2.97
C SER A 183 13.63 1.13 2.76
N LEU A 184 14.16 0.73 1.59
CA LEU A 184 14.52 -0.67 1.33
C LEU A 184 15.71 -1.10 2.19
N VAL A 185 16.75 -0.28 2.29
CA VAL A 185 17.93 -0.57 3.12
C VAL A 185 17.54 -0.72 4.59
N ASP A 186 16.70 0.19 5.09
CA ASP A 186 16.17 0.12 6.46
C ASP A 186 15.35 -1.16 6.70
N LEU A 187 14.44 -1.48 5.77
CA LEU A 187 13.63 -2.70 5.84
C LEU A 187 14.49 -3.97 5.84
N VAL A 188 15.50 -4.03 4.96
CA VAL A 188 16.44 -5.17 4.92
C VAL A 188 17.25 -5.25 6.21
N GLY A 189 17.69 -4.11 6.76
CA GLY A 189 18.36 -4.05 8.05
C GLY A 189 17.51 -4.65 9.17
N LYS A 190 16.22 -4.27 9.24
CA LYS A 190 15.25 -4.84 10.20
C LYS A 190 15.10 -6.36 10.02
N THR A 191 15.00 -6.85 8.78
CA THR A 191 14.86 -8.29 8.53
C THR A 191 16.09 -9.10 8.95
N ALA A 192 17.29 -8.54 8.79
CA ALA A 192 18.53 -9.23 9.13
C ALA A 192 18.75 -9.38 10.65
N VAL A 193 18.09 -8.55 11.46
CA VAL A 193 18.13 -8.65 12.94
C VAL A 193 17.21 -9.75 13.46
N VAL A 194 16.12 -10.04 12.74
CA VAL A 194 15.06 -10.98 13.19
C VAL A 194 15.22 -12.38 12.58
N ALA A 195 16.03 -12.54 11.54
CA ALA A 195 16.35 -13.82 10.89
C ALA A 195 17.51 -14.56 11.58
#